data_AF-A0A3M1PQE7-F1
#
_entry.id   AF-A0A3M1PQE7-F1
#
_cell.length_a   1.000
_cell.length_b   1.000
_cell.length_c   1.000
_cell.angle_alpha   90.00
_cell.angle_beta   90.00
_cell.angle_gamma   90.00
#
_symmetry.space_group_name_H-M   'P 1'
#
loop_
_entity.id
_entity.type
_entity.pdbx_description
1 polymer ?
#
loop_
_entity_poly.entity_id
_entity_poly.type
_entity_poly.pdbx_seq_one_letter_code
_entity_poly.pdbx_strand_id
1 'polypeptide(L)'
;MDLFRTIAFLPVVVLLACQGKPGEQPAQTAAGPSLQKIAIHDRAEADSLLKAGFDLLVIEDTYVVARVEPAEHTKIASMNLKATRAEESDLIQRLVKIPLDETHGVQPLVDLGMDVWQVKQDTVIAQAYDKYIREATEKGYQVLVVAKNVQEVAAKKN
;
A
#
# COMPACT_ATOMS: atom_id res chain seq x y z
N MET A 1 -8.14 9.65 -59.98
CA MET A 1 -9.26 10.57 -59.71
C MET A 1 -10.27 9.80 -58.90
N ASP A 2 -10.55 10.32 -57.71
CA ASP A 2 -11.52 9.88 -56.73
C ASP A 2 -12.91 9.58 -57.32
N LEU A 3 -13.63 8.61 -56.74
CA LEU A 3 -14.77 8.92 -55.86
C LEU A 3 -15.39 7.64 -55.25
N PHE A 4 -15.70 7.74 -53.97
CA PHE A 4 -16.37 6.77 -53.09
C PHE A 4 -17.74 6.28 -53.61
N ARG A 5 -18.14 5.04 -53.27
CA ARG A 5 -19.10 4.77 -52.16
C ARG A 5 -19.60 3.31 -52.06
N THR A 6 -19.55 2.82 -50.83
CA THR A 6 -20.56 2.00 -50.11
C THR A 6 -20.78 0.56 -50.54
N ILE A 7 -20.03 -0.36 -49.90
CA ILE A 7 -20.48 -1.74 -49.69
C ILE A 7 -20.97 -1.84 -48.24
N ALA A 8 -22.27 -2.04 -48.07
CA ALA A 8 -22.88 -2.33 -46.78
C ALA A 8 -22.50 -3.75 -46.35
N PHE A 9 -21.47 -3.87 -45.52
CA PHE A 9 -21.20 -5.08 -44.76
C PHE A 9 -21.93 -5.00 -43.42
N LEU A 10 -22.98 -5.80 -43.28
CA LEU A 10 -23.48 -6.26 -41.99
C LEU A 10 -22.53 -7.35 -41.48
N PRO A 11 -21.98 -7.24 -40.26
CA PRO A 11 -21.66 -8.40 -39.46
C PRO A 11 -22.70 -8.54 -38.34
N VAL A 12 -23.47 -9.61 -38.50
CA VAL A 12 -24.11 -10.48 -37.49
C VAL A 12 -23.66 -10.18 -36.06
N VAL A 13 -24.58 -9.67 -35.24
CA VAL A 13 -24.46 -9.69 -33.79
C VAL A 13 -24.79 -11.11 -33.33
N VAL A 14 -23.77 -11.90 -32.98
CA VAL A 14 -23.96 -13.16 -32.24
C VAL A 14 -24.13 -12.81 -30.76
N LEU A 15 -25.38 -12.65 -30.32
CA LEU A 15 -25.73 -12.70 -28.90
C LEU A 15 -25.67 -14.16 -28.46
N LEU A 16 -24.53 -14.59 -27.94
CA LEU A 16 -24.45 -15.79 -27.10
C LEU A 16 -25.21 -15.50 -25.80
N ALA A 17 -26.51 -15.80 -25.83
CA ALA A 17 -27.35 -15.89 -24.65
C ALA A 17 -26.89 -17.08 -23.79
N CYS A 18 -25.98 -16.84 -22.85
CA CYS A 18 -25.86 -17.72 -21.69
C CYS A 18 -27.11 -17.52 -20.83
N GLN A 19 -28.00 -18.51 -20.85
CA GLN A 19 -29.13 -18.62 -19.92
C GLN A 19 -28.60 -18.87 -18.50
N GLY A 20 -28.20 -17.80 -17.81
CA GLY A 20 -28.04 -17.78 -16.36
C GLY A 20 -29.36 -17.37 -15.72
N LYS A 21 -29.84 -18.14 -14.75
CA LYS A 21 -31.08 -17.85 -14.01
C LYS A 21 -30.99 -16.47 -13.32
N PRO A 22 -32.08 -15.70 -13.26
CA PRO A 22 -32.12 -14.49 -12.45
C PRO A 22 -32.09 -14.89 -10.97
N GLY A 23 -30.94 -14.70 -10.31
CA GLY A 23 -30.79 -14.98 -8.88
C GLY A 23 -29.38 -15.36 -8.42
N GLU A 24 -28.46 -15.72 -9.31
CA GLU A 24 -27.06 -15.92 -8.93
C GLU A 24 -26.31 -14.59 -9.03
N GLN A 25 -26.45 -13.79 -7.95
CA GLN A 25 -25.39 -12.86 -7.56
C GLN A 25 -24.08 -13.66 -7.52
N PRO A 26 -23.01 -13.24 -8.20
CA PRO A 26 -21.75 -13.98 -8.14
C PRO A 26 -21.41 -14.17 -6.67
N ALA A 27 -21.22 -15.44 -6.29
CA ALA A 27 -20.84 -15.85 -4.95
C ALA A 27 -19.79 -14.87 -4.42
N GLN A 28 -20.03 -14.39 -3.20
CA GLN A 28 -19.16 -13.50 -2.44
C GLN A 28 -17.71 -13.73 -2.85
N THR A 29 -17.16 -12.73 -3.55
CA THR A 29 -15.76 -12.67 -3.94
C THR A 29 -14.94 -13.12 -2.75
N ALA A 30 -14.12 -14.17 -2.91
CA ALA A 30 -13.19 -14.61 -1.87
C ALA A 30 -12.56 -13.36 -1.26
N ALA A 31 -12.81 -13.12 0.02
CA ALA A 31 -12.42 -11.86 0.66
C ALA A 31 -10.92 -11.68 0.41
N GLY A 32 -10.54 -10.64 -0.33
CA GLY A 32 -9.12 -10.35 -0.55
C GLY A 32 -8.48 -9.84 0.73
N PRO A 33 -7.15 -9.69 0.74
CA PRO A 33 -6.46 -9.04 1.84
C PRO A 33 -7.08 -7.68 2.16
N SER A 34 -7.21 -7.39 3.45
CA SER A 34 -7.83 -6.17 3.96
C SER A 34 -6.87 -5.38 4.83
N LEU A 35 -7.01 -4.06 4.85
CA LEU A 35 -6.26 -3.21 5.76
C LEU A 35 -6.92 -3.21 7.13
N GLN A 36 -6.17 -3.65 8.14
CA GLN A 36 -6.62 -3.73 9.52
C GLN A 36 -5.76 -2.82 10.41
N LYS A 37 -6.42 -2.00 11.21
CA LYS A 37 -5.83 -1.31 12.35
C LYS A 37 -5.83 -2.27 13.53
N ILE A 38 -4.66 -2.57 14.06
CA ILE A 38 -4.47 -3.47 15.19
C ILE A 38 -3.99 -2.61 16.37
N ALA A 39 -4.77 -2.60 17.45
CA ALA A 39 -4.39 -1.89 18.66
C ALA A 39 -3.20 -2.60 19.33
N ILE A 40 -2.20 -1.82 19.74
CA ILE A 40 -1.04 -2.30 20.48
C ILE A 40 -0.77 -1.42 21.71
N HIS A 41 -0.12 -1.98 22.72
CA HIS A 41 0.25 -1.27 23.94
C HIS A 41 1.71 -0.80 23.94
N ASP A 42 2.56 -1.52 23.21
CA ASP A 42 3.99 -1.23 23.14
C ASP A 42 4.62 -1.70 21.82
N ARG A 43 5.90 -1.38 21.67
CA ARG A 43 6.67 -1.76 20.49
C ARG A 43 6.94 -3.26 20.38
N ALA A 44 6.95 -3.99 21.50
CA ALA A 44 7.21 -5.43 21.49
C ALA A 44 6.06 -6.20 20.84
N GLU A 45 4.82 -5.71 20.95
CA GLU A 45 3.67 -6.25 20.22
C GLU A 45 3.78 -6.02 18.70
N ALA A 46 4.25 -4.84 18.26
CA ALA A 46 4.53 -4.59 16.84
C ALA A 46 5.63 -5.52 16.30
N ASP A 47 6.71 -5.72 17.07
CA ASP A 47 7.80 -6.63 16.70
C ASP A 47 7.33 -8.09 16.68
N SER A 48 6.41 -8.47 17.57
CA SER A 48 5.75 -9.78 17.57
C SER A 48 4.95 -10.00 16.29
N LEU A 49 4.22 -8.99 15.81
CA LEU A 49 3.50 -9.04 14.54
C LEU A 49 4.46 -9.17 13.35
N LEU A 50 5.58 -8.42 13.33
CA LEU A 50 6.61 -8.56 12.29
C LEU A 50 7.21 -9.97 12.27
N LYS A 51 7.58 -10.52 13.43
CA LYS A 51 8.10 -11.91 13.56
C LYS A 51 7.08 -12.96 13.14
N ALA A 52 5.80 -12.66 13.34
CA ALA A 52 4.70 -13.48 12.85
C ALA A 52 4.48 -13.35 11.32
N GLY A 53 5.24 -12.51 10.61
CA GLY A 53 5.18 -12.36 9.16
C GLY A 53 4.06 -11.46 8.66
N PHE A 54 3.43 -10.67 9.53
CA PHE A 54 2.41 -9.72 9.10
C PHE A 54 3.01 -8.58 8.27
N ASP A 55 2.32 -8.19 7.21
CA ASP A 55 2.70 -7.07 6.35
C ASP A 55 2.29 -5.73 6.99
N LEU A 56 3.14 -5.21 7.89
CA LEU A 56 2.89 -3.94 8.58
C LEU A 56 3.30 -2.75 7.73
N LEU A 57 2.31 -1.91 7.38
CA LEU A 57 2.47 -0.66 6.64
C LEU A 57 2.85 0.50 7.56
N VAL A 58 2.10 0.67 8.66
CA VAL A 58 2.27 1.78 9.62
C VAL A 58 2.48 1.22 11.01
N ILE A 59 3.42 1.81 11.76
CA ILE A 59 3.69 1.45 13.15
C ILE A 59 3.72 2.73 13.99
N GLU A 60 2.63 2.98 14.71
CA GLU A 60 2.50 4.06 15.70
C GLU A 60 2.70 3.53 17.12
N ASP A 61 2.70 4.43 18.09
CA ASP A 61 2.93 4.09 19.51
C ASP A 61 1.78 3.27 20.13
N THR A 62 0.58 3.33 19.56
CA THR A 62 -0.65 2.70 20.11
C THR A 62 -1.41 1.82 19.12
N TYR A 63 -0.97 1.78 17.86
CA TYR A 63 -1.58 0.92 16.85
C TYR A 63 -0.60 0.61 15.72
N VAL A 64 -0.90 -0.44 14.97
CA VAL A 64 -0.28 -0.70 13.67
C VAL A 64 -1.35 -0.83 12.60
N VAL A 65 -0.99 -0.56 11.35
CA VAL A 65 -1.82 -0.91 10.19
C VAL A 65 -1.13 -2.01 9.42
N ALA A 66 -1.84 -3.13 9.25
CA ALA A 66 -1.37 -4.29 8.53
C ALA A 66 -2.26 -4.61 7.34
N ARG A 67 -1.66 -5.12 6.27
CA ARG A 67 -2.41 -5.87 5.27
C ARG A 67 -2.57 -7.30 5.80
N VAL A 68 -3.82 -7.72 5.97
CA VAL A 68 -4.18 -8.98 6.62
C VAL A 68 -4.97 -9.83 5.64
N GLU A 69 -4.48 -11.03 5.37
CA GLU A 69 -5.18 -12.05 4.61
C GLU A 69 -6.32 -12.67 5.45
N PRO A 70 -7.42 -13.16 4.85
CA PRO A 70 -8.53 -13.77 5.58
C PRO A 70 -8.09 -14.85 6.59
N ALA A 71 -7.09 -15.66 6.22
CA ALA A 71 -6.55 -16.72 7.06
C ALA A 71 -5.78 -16.22 8.28
N GLU A 72 -5.31 -14.97 8.27
CA GLU A 72 -4.50 -14.39 9.34
C GLU A 72 -5.35 -13.72 10.43
N HIS A 73 -6.65 -13.50 10.20
CA HIS A 73 -7.54 -12.92 11.22
C HIS A 73 -7.59 -13.74 12.51
N THR A 74 -7.55 -15.07 12.40
CA THR A 74 -7.52 -15.97 13.56
C THR A 74 -6.20 -15.86 14.32
N LYS A 75 -5.10 -15.57 13.62
CA LYS A 75 -3.78 -15.37 14.21
C LYS A 75 -3.72 -14.11 15.06
N ILE A 76 -4.30 -13.00 14.59
CA ILE A 76 -4.41 -11.76 15.39
C ILE A 76 -5.20 -12.03 16.67
N ALA A 77 -6.34 -12.72 16.56
CA ALA A 77 -7.15 -13.07 17.73
C ALA A 77 -6.38 -13.97 18.71
N SER A 78 -5.58 -14.92 18.23
CA SER A 78 -4.75 -15.80 19.08
C SER A 78 -3.65 -15.06 19.84
N MET A 79 -3.23 -13.88 19.34
CA MET A 79 -2.27 -13.00 20.00
C MET A 79 -2.94 -12.06 21.03
N ASN A 80 -4.25 -12.22 21.28
CA ASN A 80 -5.06 -11.33 22.13
C ASN A 80 -5.07 -9.87 21.68
N LEU A 81 -4.86 -9.63 20.38
CA LEU A 81 -4.89 -8.29 19.80
C LEU A 81 -6.26 -7.99 19.18
N LYS A 82 -6.66 -6.73 19.22
CA LYS A 82 -7.92 -6.26 18.64
C LYS A 82 -7.66 -5.62 17.28
N ALA A 83 -8.28 -6.18 16.23
CA ALA A 83 -8.27 -5.62 14.88
C ALA A 83 -9.60 -4.98 14.51
N THR A 84 -9.55 -3.85 13.82
CA THR A 84 -10.67 -3.20 13.15
C THR A 84 -10.25 -2.82 11.73
N ARG A 85 -11.22 -2.58 10.85
CA ARG A 85 -10.93 -2.02 9.52
C ARG A 85 -10.16 -0.70 9.67
N ALA A 86 -9.07 -0.55 8.92
CA ALA A 86 -8.30 0.69 8.89
C ALA A 86 -9.04 1.77 8.08
N GLU A 87 -8.93 3.01 8.52
CA GLU A 87 -9.38 4.20 7.81
C GLU A 87 -8.22 4.90 7.10
N GLU A 88 -8.52 5.82 6.18
CA GLU A 88 -7.49 6.57 5.46
C GLU A 88 -6.61 7.40 6.41
N SER A 89 -7.22 7.95 7.48
CA SER A 89 -6.48 8.70 8.51
C SER A 89 -5.52 7.85 9.33
N ASP A 90 -5.65 6.52 9.32
CA ASP A 90 -4.70 5.63 10.00
C ASP A 90 -3.42 5.40 9.17
N LEU A 91 -3.47 5.67 7.87
CA LEU A 91 -2.38 5.46 6.91
C LEU A 91 -1.38 6.62 6.92
N ILE A 92 -0.59 6.69 7.98
CA ILE A 92 0.43 7.73 8.15
C ILE A 92 1.65 7.44 7.29
N GLN A 93 2.01 8.42 6.45
CA GLN A 93 3.26 8.42 5.70
C GLN A 93 4.27 9.35 6.38
N ARG A 94 5.51 8.88 6.46
CA ARG A 94 6.64 9.68 6.94
C ARG A 94 7.19 10.51 5.80
N LEU A 95 7.63 11.72 6.12
CA LEU A 95 8.52 12.46 5.23
C LEU A 95 9.95 12.03 5.54
N VAL A 96 10.67 11.53 4.54
CA VAL A 96 12.03 11.03 4.70
C VAL A 96 13.02 11.73 3.79
N LYS A 97 14.26 11.78 4.24
CA LYS A 97 15.44 12.22 3.51
C LYS A 97 16.40 11.04 3.39
N ILE A 98 16.83 10.75 2.18
CA ILE A 98 17.72 9.63 1.87
C ILE A 98 18.93 10.17 1.10
N PRO A 99 20.12 10.20 1.71
CA PRO A 99 21.37 10.38 0.97
C PRO A 99 21.58 9.21 0.01
N LEU A 100 22.00 9.52 -1.21
CA LEU A 100 22.42 8.60 -2.25
C LEU A 100 23.95 8.58 -2.28
N ASP A 101 24.50 7.40 -2.53
CA ASP A 101 25.92 7.22 -2.83
C ASP A 101 26.08 6.63 -4.24
N GLU A 102 27.31 6.33 -4.64
CA GLU A 102 27.61 5.78 -5.96
C GLU A 102 26.98 4.41 -6.23
N THR A 103 26.55 3.69 -5.19
CA THR A 103 25.93 2.37 -5.27
C THR A 103 24.40 2.41 -5.17
N HIS A 104 23.84 3.52 -4.69
CA HIS A 104 22.42 3.68 -4.39
C HIS A 104 21.75 4.67 -5.36
N GLY A 105 20.87 4.15 -6.20
CA GLY A 105 20.07 4.94 -7.13
C GLY A 105 18.69 5.34 -6.58
N VAL A 106 17.99 6.22 -7.28
CA VAL A 106 16.60 6.60 -6.94
C VAL A 106 15.61 5.50 -7.32
N GLN A 107 15.83 4.80 -8.43
CA GLN A 107 14.87 3.84 -8.98
C GLN A 107 14.47 2.72 -7.98
N PRO A 108 15.41 2.10 -7.24
CA PRO A 108 15.03 1.08 -6.26
C PRO A 108 14.13 1.60 -5.13
N LEU A 109 14.19 2.89 -4.78
CA LEU A 109 13.30 3.51 -3.80
C LEU A 109 11.87 3.65 -4.35
N VAL A 110 11.75 4.03 -5.63
CA VAL A 110 10.46 4.10 -6.33
C VAL A 110 9.85 2.70 -6.47
N ASP A 111 10.67 1.71 -6.80
CA ASP A 111 10.23 0.31 -6.96
C ASP A 111 9.75 -0.30 -5.64
N LEU A 112 10.25 0.17 -4.49
CA LEU A 112 9.72 -0.19 -3.17
C LEU A 112 8.31 0.39 -2.93
N GLY A 113 7.92 1.46 -3.63
CA GLY A 113 6.67 2.17 -3.42
C GLY A 113 6.81 3.48 -2.65
N MET A 114 8.01 4.06 -2.59
CA MET A 114 8.20 5.39 -2.03
C MET A 114 7.80 6.47 -3.03
N ASP A 115 7.09 7.50 -2.57
CA ASP A 115 6.68 8.64 -3.39
C ASP A 115 7.76 9.73 -3.35
N VAL A 116 8.58 9.80 -4.40
CA VAL A 116 9.70 10.74 -4.49
C VAL A 116 9.21 12.13 -4.88
N TRP A 117 9.37 13.08 -3.96
CA TRP A 117 8.99 14.48 -4.18
C TRP A 117 10.10 15.31 -4.81
N GLN A 118 11.33 15.09 -4.37
CA GLN A 118 12.44 15.89 -4.80
C GLN A 118 13.73 15.07 -4.79
N VAL A 119 14.52 15.24 -5.85
CA VAL A 119 15.90 14.76 -5.93
C VAL A 119 16.80 15.99 -6.05
N LYS A 120 17.77 16.12 -5.16
CA LYS A 120 18.81 17.16 -5.20
C LYS A 120 20.17 16.50 -5.15
N GLN A 121 20.90 16.50 -6.26
CA GLN A 121 22.26 15.95 -6.36
C GLN A 121 22.35 14.53 -5.77
N ASP A 122 22.76 14.43 -4.52
CA ASP A 122 23.01 13.21 -3.74
C ASP A 122 21.91 12.90 -2.71
N THR A 123 20.75 13.53 -2.81
CA THR A 123 19.71 13.43 -1.77
C THR A 123 18.32 13.29 -2.39
N VAL A 124 17.54 12.34 -1.87
CA VAL A 124 16.12 12.15 -2.16
C VAL A 124 15.28 12.61 -0.97
N ILE A 125 14.21 13.34 -1.25
CA ILE A 125 13.10 13.59 -0.32
C ILE A 125 11.89 12.83 -0.82
N ALA A 126 11.30 12.00 0.03
CA ALA A 126 10.18 11.13 -0.33
C ALA A 126 9.17 10.99 0.80
N GLN A 127 7.94 10.61 0.45
CA GLN A 127 6.95 10.10 1.39
C GLN A 127 7.02 8.57 1.40
N ALA A 128 6.92 7.96 2.58
CA ALA A 128 6.91 6.51 2.69
C ALA A 128 6.16 6.00 3.92
N TYR A 129 5.54 4.85 3.77
CA TYR A 129 5.09 4.04 4.89
C TYR A 129 6.28 3.40 5.63
N ASP A 130 6.10 3.06 6.90
CA ASP A 130 7.15 2.47 7.74
C ASP A 130 7.69 1.15 7.16
N LYS A 131 6.84 0.39 6.45
CA LYS A 131 7.26 -0.78 5.65
C LYS A 131 8.43 -0.46 4.73
N TYR A 132 8.26 0.54 3.86
CA TYR A 132 9.22 0.84 2.80
C TYR A 132 10.49 1.49 3.35
N ILE A 133 10.38 2.22 4.46
CA ILE A 133 11.53 2.73 5.20
C ILE A 133 12.39 1.58 5.73
N ARG A 134 11.76 0.57 6.32
CA ARG A 134 12.44 -0.63 6.80
C ARG A 134 13.09 -1.39 5.65
N GLU A 135 12.35 -1.66 4.57
CA GLU A 135 12.88 -2.36 3.39
C GLU A 135 14.03 -1.60 2.71
N ALA A 136 13.97 -0.27 2.63
CA ALA A 136 15.08 0.55 2.14
C ALA A 136 16.30 0.45 3.06
N THR A 137 16.10 0.48 4.38
CA THR A 137 17.18 0.33 5.36
C THR A 137 17.84 -1.05 5.27
N GLU A 138 17.05 -2.12 5.12
CA GLU A 138 17.54 -3.49 4.92
C GLU A 138 18.34 -3.64 3.62
N LYS A 139 18.01 -2.85 2.60
CA LYS A 139 18.75 -2.76 1.33
C LYS A 139 20.00 -1.88 1.40
N GLY A 140 20.30 -1.29 2.55
CA GLY A 140 21.52 -0.49 2.77
C GLY A 140 21.34 1.02 2.64
N TYR A 141 20.14 1.52 2.33
CA TYR A 141 19.90 2.96 2.29
C TYR A 141 19.92 3.57 3.69
N GLN A 142 20.55 4.73 3.83
CA GLN A 142 20.43 5.54 5.04
C GLN A 142 19.15 6.38 4.98
N VAL A 143 18.12 6.00 5.73
CA VAL A 143 16.84 6.73 5.75
C VAL A 143 16.72 7.60 7.00
N LEU A 144 16.55 8.91 6.80
CA LEU A 144 16.33 9.88 7.87
C LEU A 144 14.87 10.33 7.87
N VAL A 145 14.13 10.03 8.94
CA VAL A 145 12.75 10.52 9.10
C VAL A 145 12.75 11.99 9.51
N VAL A 146 12.25 12.86 8.63
CA VAL A 146 12.22 14.31 8.81
C VAL A 146 10.91 14.76 9.48
N ALA A 147 9.81 14.05 9.20
CA ALA A 147 8.54 14.26 9.88
C ALA A 147 7.79 12.93 10.05
N LYS A 148 7.15 12.77 11.22
CA LYS A 148 6.32 11.60 11.54
C LYS A 148 5.06 11.51 10.68
N ASN A 149 4.47 12.64 10.33
CA ASN A 149 3.23 12.70 9.57
C ASN A 149 3.36 13.79 8.51
N VAL A 150 3.41 13.38 7.24
CA VAL A 150 3.57 14.31 6.11
C VAL A 150 2.34 15.19 5.89
N GLN A 151 1.15 14.68 6.21
CA GLN A 151 -0.10 15.44 6.11
C GLN A 151 -0.10 16.65 7.05
N GLU A 152 0.50 16.54 8.24
CA GLU A 152 0.68 17.66 9.17
C GLU A 152 1.65 18.72 8.66
N VAL A 153 2.68 18.32 7.91
CA VAL A 153 3.64 19.24 7.29
C VAL A 153 2.97 20.02 6.15
N ALA A 154 2.14 19.35 5.35
CA ALA A 154 1.39 19.98 4.26
C ALA A 154 0.36 20.99 4.80
N ALA A 155 -0.33 20.66 5.90
CA ALA A 155 -1.34 21.52 6.50
C ALA A 155 -0.79 22.85 7.04
N LYS A 156 0.48 22.90 7.47
CA LYS A 156 1.12 24.13 8.01
C LYS A 156 1.58 25.12 6.94
N LYS A 157 1.54 24.76 5.66
CA LYS A 157 1.95 25.63 4.54
C LYS A 157 0.81 26.44 3.92
N ASN A 158 -0.43 26.20 4.37
CA ASN A 158 -1.63 26.94 3.98
C ASN A 158 -2.09 27.82 5.14
#